data_AF-A0A0G0U3C0-F1
#
_entry.id   AF-A0A0G0U3C0-F1
#
_cell.length_a   1.000
_cell.length_b   1.000
_cell.length_c   1.000
_cell.angle_alpha   90.00
_cell.angle_beta   90.00
_cell.angle_gamma   90.00
#
_symmetry.space_group_name_H-M   'P 1'
#
loop_
_entity.id
_entity.type
_entity.pdbx_description
1 polymer ?
#
loop_
_entity_poly.entity_id
_entity_poly.type
_entity_poly.pdbx_seq_one_letter_code
_entity_poly.pdbx_strand_id
1 'polypeptide(L)'
;MRKFILYFLLVFLFAAVATFSYGFLNGEKIRSFAGQVSQIQAKHNLALQIEKIEASFRNNSKKEISQIRDESKQFSAELEAIINEAEAAKKEVASLNAPRMAEDTKELAENYYSKLAWEATDLKGIIDYKNQIFEVSAVFGEVEENVSLDEMKNIIAQARETGSKVNVDVLPQSLQLEAQALKESMNSFLIKIEDVAAMKTENMSDLDAAHEDFAAKEGQYFAAEKKYIFGMENLDTIENMIFSDLERLSRVKFSIK
;
A
#
# COMPACT_ATOMS: atom_id res chain seq x y z
N MET A 1 29.17 -65.92 17.64
CA MET A 1 27.82 -65.39 17.33
C MET A 1 27.26 -64.44 18.39
N ARG A 2 27.20 -64.80 19.69
CA ARG A 2 26.58 -63.96 20.75
C ARG A 2 27.17 -62.55 20.92
N LYS A 3 28.50 -62.39 20.79
CA LYS A 3 29.18 -61.08 20.85
C LYS A 3 28.86 -60.19 19.63
N PHE A 4 28.74 -60.78 18.44
CA PHE A 4 28.42 -60.05 17.19
C PHE A 4 27.00 -59.48 17.20
N ILE A 5 26.03 -60.27 17.68
CA ILE A 5 24.64 -59.81 17.86
C ILE A 5 24.58 -58.65 18.86
N LEU A 6 25.38 -58.71 19.93
CA LEU A 6 25.44 -57.64 20.94
C LEU A 6 26.01 -56.34 20.37
N TYR A 7 27.10 -56.40 19.59
CA TYR A 7 27.65 -55.23 18.92
C TYR A 7 26.71 -54.65 17.87
N PHE A 8 26.02 -55.51 17.09
CA PHE A 8 25.03 -55.08 16.11
C PHE A 8 23.86 -54.36 16.77
N LEU A 9 23.31 -54.91 17.86
CA LEU A 9 22.24 -54.27 18.63
C LEU A 9 22.69 -52.94 19.25
N LEU A 10 23.95 -52.84 19.69
CA LEU A 10 24.50 -51.60 20.24
C LEU A 10 24.60 -50.50 19.18
N VAL A 11 25.11 -50.83 17.98
CA VAL A 11 25.18 -49.90 16.84
C VAL A 11 23.78 -49.47 16.40
N PHE A 12 22.83 -50.40 16.36
CA PHE A 12 21.44 -50.10 16.03
C PHE A 12 20.79 -49.19 17.07
N LEU A 13 21.07 -49.40 18.36
CA LEU A 13 20.63 -48.54 19.46
C LEU A 13 21.20 -47.12 19.32
N PHE A 14 22.50 -46.98 19.06
CA PHE A 14 23.11 -45.67 18.84
C PHE A 14 22.56 -44.97 17.60
N ALA A 15 22.35 -45.68 16.51
CA ALA A 15 21.73 -45.12 15.30
C ALA A 15 20.29 -44.66 15.58
N ALA A 16 19.50 -45.44 16.32
CA ALA A 16 18.14 -45.08 16.72
C ALA A 16 18.10 -43.86 17.66
N VAL A 17 19.00 -43.79 18.66
CA VAL A 17 19.09 -42.65 19.58
C VAL A 17 19.57 -41.39 18.87
N ALA A 18 20.55 -41.50 17.96
CA ALA A 18 21.06 -40.37 17.19
C ALA A 18 20.00 -39.81 16.23
N THR A 19 19.31 -40.66 15.49
CA THR A 19 18.21 -40.26 14.59
C THR A 19 17.03 -39.68 15.36
N PHE A 20 16.70 -40.25 16.53
CA PHE A 20 15.66 -39.73 17.42
C PHE A 20 16.00 -38.35 17.98
N SER A 21 17.20 -38.19 18.53
CA SER A 21 17.67 -36.90 19.08
C SER A 21 17.75 -35.82 18.00
N TYR A 22 18.16 -36.19 16.78
CA TYR A 22 18.17 -35.31 15.61
C TYR A 22 16.76 -34.88 15.19
N GLY A 23 15.79 -35.82 15.17
CA GLY A 23 14.38 -35.53 14.90
C GLY A 23 13.75 -34.62 15.96
N PHE A 24 14.01 -34.87 17.24
CA PHE A 24 13.48 -34.07 18.35
C PHE A 24 14.02 -32.63 18.32
N LEU A 25 15.33 -32.45 18.16
CA LEU A 25 15.97 -31.14 18.05
C LEU A 25 15.46 -30.34 16.84
N ASN A 26 15.25 -31.00 15.69
CA ASN A 26 14.69 -30.34 14.51
C ASN A 26 13.21 -29.97 14.71
N GLY A 27 12.42 -30.82 15.38
CA GLY A 27 11.03 -30.51 15.72
C GLY A 27 10.89 -29.33 16.70
N GLU A 28 11.82 -29.14 17.62
CA GLU A 28 11.86 -27.97 18.50
C GLU A 28 12.24 -26.70 17.73
N LYS A 29 13.24 -26.76 16.85
CA LYS A 29 13.62 -25.63 15.99
C LYS A 29 12.47 -25.19 15.06
N ILE A 30 11.74 -26.14 14.48
CA ILE A 30 10.58 -25.84 13.62
C ILE A 30 9.47 -25.14 14.40
N ARG A 31 9.14 -25.62 15.60
CA ARG A 31 8.11 -25.00 16.46
C ARG A 31 8.54 -23.63 16.97
N SER A 32 9.81 -23.48 17.33
CA SER A 32 10.38 -22.19 17.74
C SER A 32 10.27 -21.16 16.60
N PHE A 33 10.66 -21.53 15.37
CA PHE A 33 10.49 -20.70 14.18
C PHE A 33 9.02 -20.32 13.96
N ALA A 34 8.10 -21.29 13.96
CA ALA A 34 6.68 -21.01 13.76
C ALA A 34 6.10 -20.07 14.82
N GLY A 35 6.53 -20.21 16.08
CA GLY A 35 6.17 -19.31 17.17
C GLY A 35 6.69 -17.89 16.96
N GLN A 36 7.93 -17.74 16.50
CA GLN A 36 8.53 -16.42 16.20
C GLN A 36 7.79 -15.72 15.05
N VAL A 37 7.49 -16.40 13.94
CA VAL A 37 6.71 -15.81 12.84
C VAL A 37 5.31 -15.41 13.31
N SER A 38 4.64 -16.26 14.10
CA SER A 38 3.31 -15.96 14.65
C SER A 38 3.33 -14.72 15.56
N GLN A 39 4.40 -14.53 16.34
CA GLN A 39 4.57 -13.33 17.18
C GLN A 39 4.77 -12.07 16.35
N ILE A 40 5.53 -12.15 15.25
CA ILE A 40 5.71 -11.03 14.31
C ILE A 40 4.35 -10.67 13.69
N GLN A 41 3.56 -11.65 13.22
CA GLN A 41 2.21 -11.38 12.67
C GLN A 41 1.27 -10.76 13.71
N ALA A 42 1.23 -11.29 14.94
CA ALA A 42 0.37 -10.75 16.00
C ALA A 42 0.72 -9.31 16.40
N LYS A 43 1.99 -8.92 16.25
CA LYS A 43 2.49 -7.56 16.50
C LYS A 43 2.08 -6.59 15.39
N HIS A 44 2.03 -7.06 14.14
CA HIS A 44 1.86 -6.24 12.94
C HIS A 44 0.51 -6.49 12.25
N ASN A 45 -0.57 -5.92 12.79
CA ASN A 45 -1.91 -6.00 12.19
C ASN A 45 -2.09 -4.91 11.11
N LEU A 46 -1.38 -5.06 10.00
CA LEU A 46 -1.27 -4.03 8.96
C LEU A 46 -2.39 -4.10 7.91
N ALA A 47 -2.79 -5.30 7.50
CA ALA A 47 -3.83 -5.49 6.47
C ALA A 47 -5.14 -4.77 6.84
N LEU A 48 -5.62 -4.98 8.08
CA LEU A 48 -6.82 -4.34 8.60
C LEU A 48 -6.72 -2.80 8.62
N GLN A 49 -5.51 -2.25 8.80
CA GLN A 49 -5.32 -0.80 8.81
C GLN A 49 -5.43 -0.23 7.39
N ILE A 50 -4.80 -0.90 6.40
CA ILE A 50 -4.90 -0.53 4.99
C ILE A 50 -6.37 -0.56 4.54
N GLU A 51 -7.10 -1.64 4.84
CA GLU A 51 -8.53 -1.78 4.49
C GLU A 51 -9.39 -0.66 5.09
N LYS A 52 -9.13 -0.26 6.34
CA LYS A 52 -9.87 0.82 7.00
C LYS A 52 -9.62 2.17 6.31
N ILE A 53 -8.37 2.44 5.94
CA ILE A 53 -8.00 3.67 5.22
C ILE A 53 -8.66 3.68 3.85
N GLU A 54 -8.57 2.58 3.11
CA GLU A 54 -9.19 2.42 1.80
C GLU A 54 -10.72 2.62 1.86
N ALA A 55 -11.40 1.96 2.80
CA ALA A 55 -12.84 2.09 2.98
C ALA A 55 -13.25 3.52 3.37
N SER A 56 -12.46 4.19 4.20
CA SER A 56 -12.70 5.57 4.61
C SER A 56 -12.51 6.53 3.43
N PHE A 57 -11.44 6.37 2.66
CA PHE A 57 -11.14 7.15 1.47
C PHE A 57 -12.22 7.00 0.39
N ARG A 58 -12.77 5.79 0.21
CA ARG A 58 -13.89 5.54 -0.72
C ARG A 58 -15.19 6.25 -0.31
N ASN A 59 -15.40 6.52 0.97
CA ASN A 59 -16.63 7.11 1.51
C ASN A 59 -16.65 8.66 1.54
N ASN A 60 -15.76 9.33 0.80
CA ASN A 60 -15.63 10.78 0.82
C ASN A 60 -16.74 11.57 0.08
N SER A 61 -17.72 10.90 -0.54
CA SER A 61 -18.76 11.53 -1.36
C SER A 61 -19.72 12.50 -0.64
N LYS A 62 -19.62 12.63 0.69
CA LYS A 62 -20.46 13.52 1.51
C LYS A 62 -19.66 14.51 2.37
N LYS A 63 -18.33 14.55 2.22
CA LYS A 63 -17.46 15.38 3.07
C LYS A 63 -17.13 16.69 2.36
N GLU A 64 -16.90 17.75 3.15
CA GLU A 64 -16.39 19.02 2.62
C GLU A 64 -14.94 18.86 2.13
N ILE A 65 -14.52 19.64 1.14
CA ILE A 65 -13.16 19.57 0.56
C ILE A 65 -12.08 19.77 1.63
N SER A 66 -12.32 20.65 2.61
CA SER A 66 -11.43 20.89 3.75
C SER A 66 -11.23 19.64 4.62
N GLN A 67 -12.31 18.92 4.91
CA GLN A 67 -12.28 17.66 5.67
C GLN A 67 -11.57 16.55 4.89
N ILE A 68 -11.85 16.44 3.59
CA ILE A 68 -11.19 15.47 2.71
C ILE A 68 -9.68 15.70 2.69
N ARG A 69 -9.24 16.96 2.57
CA ARG A 69 -7.82 17.34 2.59
C ARG A 69 -7.12 16.95 3.89
N ASP A 70 -7.73 17.29 5.03
CA ASP A 70 -7.10 17.05 6.34
C ASP A 70 -7.04 15.54 6.64
N GLU A 71 -8.10 14.79 6.30
CA GLU A 71 -8.10 13.32 6.38
C GLU A 71 -7.10 12.68 5.42
N SER A 72 -6.99 13.16 4.17
CA SER A 72 -6.01 12.64 3.22
C SER A 72 -4.57 12.81 3.71
N LYS A 73 -4.25 13.93 4.38
CA LYS A 73 -2.94 14.14 5.02
C LYS A 73 -2.70 13.14 6.15
N GLN A 74 -3.72 12.89 6.98
CA GLN A 74 -3.65 11.88 8.02
C GLN A 74 -3.43 10.47 7.43
N PHE A 75 -4.22 10.08 6.43
CA PHE A 75 -4.10 8.78 5.77
C PHE A 75 -2.74 8.59 5.11
N SER A 76 -2.18 9.62 4.47
CA SER A 76 -0.84 9.54 3.90
C SER A 76 0.23 9.26 4.95
N ALA A 77 0.14 9.92 6.12
CA ALA A 77 1.06 9.68 7.23
C ALA A 77 0.87 8.28 7.86
N GLU A 78 -0.38 7.81 7.99
CA GLU A 78 -0.69 6.46 8.47
C GLU A 78 -0.17 5.39 7.51
N LEU A 79 -0.34 5.57 6.20
CA LEU A 79 0.18 4.64 5.19
C LEU A 79 1.71 4.64 5.16
N GLU A 80 2.36 5.80 5.32
CA GLU A 80 3.81 5.86 5.48
C GLU A 80 4.29 5.05 6.69
N ALA A 81 3.58 5.15 7.83
CA ALA A 81 3.89 4.32 9.00
C ALA A 81 3.71 2.82 8.71
N ILE A 82 2.64 2.44 8.02
CA ILE A 82 2.37 1.04 7.61
C ILE A 82 3.47 0.52 6.68
N ILE A 83 3.94 1.30 5.71
CA ILE A 83 5.03 0.93 4.79
C ILE A 83 6.30 0.62 5.60
N ASN A 84 6.70 1.54 6.47
CA ASN A 84 7.89 1.38 7.32
C ASN A 84 7.76 0.16 8.25
N GLU A 85 6.56 -0.07 8.80
CA GLU A 85 6.29 -1.21 9.68
C GLU A 85 6.29 -2.54 8.92
N ALA A 86 5.74 -2.59 7.70
CA ALA A 86 5.78 -3.75 6.83
C ALA A 86 7.22 -4.10 6.43
N GLU A 87 8.04 -3.10 6.09
CA GLU A 87 9.46 -3.31 5.82
C GLU A 87 10.23 -3.83 7.05
N ALA A 88 9.91 -3.32 8.24
CA ALA A 88 10.48 -3.81 9.49
C ALA A 88 10.09 -5.27 9.75
N ALA A 89 8.81 -5.61 9.60
CA ALA A 89 8.30 -6.97 9.76
C ALA A 89 8.95 -7.94 8.76
N LYS A 90 9.11 -7.53 7.50
CA LYS A 90 9.87 -8.29 6.49
C LYS A 90 11.30 -8.55 6.94
N LYS A 91 12.01 -7.55 7.45
CA LYS A 91 13.40 -7.70 7.96
C LYS A 91 13.45 -8.62 9.18
N GLU A 92 12.47 -8.51 10.09
CA GLU A 92 12.34 -9.41 11.25
C GLU A 92 12.18 -10.87 10.79
N VAL A 93 11.27 -11.16 9.85
CA VAL A 93 11.11 -12.51 9.27
C VAL A 93 12.37 -12.98 8.55
N ALA A 94 13.00 -12.11 7.74
CA ALA A 94 14.22 -12.43 7.00
C ALA A 94 15.40 -12.78 7.92
N SER A 95 15.44 -12.22 9.12
CA SER A 95 16.46 -12.52 10.14
C SER A 95 16.26 -13.87 10.84
N LEU A 96 15.09 -14.49 10.71
CA LEU A 96 14.82 -15.78 11.35
C LEU A 96 15.61 -16.90 10.68
N ASN A 97 16.20 -17.76 11.51
CA ASN A 97 16.85 -18.99 11.08
C ASN A 97 15.78 -20.07 10.83
N ALA A 98 15.23 -20.11 9.61
CA ALA A 98 14.29 -21.13 9.20
C ALA A 98 15.02 -22.48 9.00
N PRO A 99 14.55 -23.57 9.64
CA PRO A 99 14.91 -24.91 9.23
C PRO A 99 14.44 -25.17 7.80
N ARG A 100 15.13 -26.03 7.06
CA ARG A 100 14.80 -26.37 5.65
C ARG A 100 13.33 -26.68 5.39
N MET A 101 12.63 -27.32 6.33
CA MET A 101 11.21 -27.68 6.20
C MET A 101 10.23 -26.50 6.39
N ALA A 102 10.75 -25.32 6.71
CA ALA A 102 10.00 -24.08 6.98
C ALA A 102 10.54 -22.89 6.17
N GLU A 103 11.48 -23.12 5.23
CA GLU A 103 12.00 -22.10 4.32
C GLU A 103 10.88 -21.52 3.45
N ASP A 104 10.00 -22.36 2.90
CA ASP A 104 8.84 -21.91 2.11
C ASP A 104 7.92 -20.99 2.92
N THR A 105 7.66 -21.31 4.21
CA THR A 105 6.83 -20.48 5.09
C THR A 105 7.50 -19.14 5.40
N LYS A 106 8.84 -19.11 5.52
CA LYS A 106 9.60 -17.86 5.65
C LYS A 106 9.46 -17.00 4.40
N GLU A 107 9.64 -17.60 3.22
CA GLU A 107 9.50 -16.90 1.94
C GLU A 107 8.08 -16.35 1.73
N LEU A 108 7.05 -17.15 2.06
CA LEU A 108 5.66 -16.70 2.02
C LEU A 108 5.40 -15.50 2.94
N ALA A 109 5.94 -15.52 4.17
CA ALA A 109 5.80 -14.42 5.11
C ALA A 109 6.57 -13.15 4.67
N GLU A 110 7.78 -13.28 4.11
CA GLU A 110 8.52 -12.15 3.54
C GLU A 110 7.79 -11.53 2.33
N ASN A 111 7.22 -12.38 1.47
CA ASN A 111 6.43 -11.95 0.32
C ASN A 111 5.15 -11.24 0.75
N TYR A 112 4.47 -11.73 1.79
CA TYR A 112 3.28 -11.10 2.35
C TYR A 112 3.56 -9.66 2.84
N TYR A 113 4.59 -9.46 3.66
CA TYR A 113 4.95 -8.11 4.10
C TYR A 113 5.45 -7.21 2.96
N SER A 114 6.10 -7.78 1.94
CA SER A 114 6.47 -7.02 0.74
C SER A 114 5.23 -6.53 -0.02
N LYS A 115 4.20 -7.37 -0.13
CA LYS A 115 2.93 -6.99 -0.79
C LYS A 115 2.16 -5.94 0.01
N LEU A 116 2.10 -6.06 1.34
CA LEU A 116 1.50 -5.05 2.21
C LEU A 116 2.16 -3.67 2.04
N ALA A 117 3.50 -3.63 2.02
CA ALA A 117 4.23 -2.38 1.80
C ALA A 117 3.91 -1.79 0.42
N TRP A 118 3.80 -2.64 -0.60
CA TRP A 118 3.48 -2.21 -1.97
C TRP A 118 2.06 -1.65 -2.08
N GLU A 119 1.05 -2.34 -1.57
CA GLU A 119 -0.34 -1.86 -1.57
C GLU A 119 -0.50 -0.56 -0.77
N ALA A 120 0.15 -0.44 0.39
CA ALA A 120 0.16 0.79 1.17
C ALA A 120 0.83 1.95 0.40
N THR A 121 1.91 1.66 -0.34
CA THR A 121 2.59 2.64 -1.20
C THR A 121 1.69 3.12 -2.33
N ASP A 122 1.02 2.19 -3.01
CA ASP A 122 0.13 2.52 -4.12
C ASP A 122 -1.08 3.34 -3.65
N LEU A 123 -1.71 2.94 -2.54
CA LEU A 123 -2.81 3.69 -1.93
C LEU A 123 -2.36 5.09 -1.47
N LYS A 124 -1.16 5.19 -0.88
CA LYS A 124 -0.56 6.48 -0.47
C LYS A 124 -0.36 7.38 -1.68
N GLY A 125 0.19 6.84 -2.77
CA GLY A 125 0.39 7.56 -4.02
C GLY A 125 -0.92 8.13 -4.59
N ILE A 126 -1.99 7.33 -4.56
CA ILE A 126 -3.33 7.75 -4.99
C ILE A 126 -3.87 8.87 -4.10
N ILE A 127 -3.78 8.72 -2.77
CA ILE A 127 -4.24 9.73 -1.82
C ILE A 127 -3.45 11.04 -1.95
N ASP A 128 -2.13 10.95 -2.05
CA ASP A 128 -1.24 12.10 -2.20
C ASP A 128 -1.53 12.85 -3.50
N TYR A 129 -1.73 12.14 -4.61
CA TYR A 129 -2.07 12.77 -5.88
C TYR A 129 -3.43 13.49 -5.80
N LYS A 130 -4.47 12.87 -5.24
CA LYS A 130 -5.76 13.55 -5.05
C LYS A 130 -5.64 14.76 -4.14
N ASN A 131 -4.88 14.67 -3.05
CA ASN A 131 -4.67 15.80 -2.17
C ASN A 131 -4.00 16.97 -2.91
N GLN A 132 -3.05 16.71 -3.81
CA GLN A 132 -2.44 17.76 -4.64
C GLN A 132 -3.46 18.42 -5.58
N ILE A 133 -4.38 17.66 -6.19
CA ILE A 133 -5.47 18.23 -7.02
C ILE A 133 -6.44 19.05 -6.16
N PHE A 134 -6.77 18.59 -4.95
CA PHE A 134 -7.59 19.36 -4.02
C PHE A 134 -6.91 20.64 -3.55
N GLU A 135 -5.59 20.64 -3.35
CA GLU A 135 -4.83 21.83 -3.00
C GLU A 135 -4.90 22.90 -4.10
N VAL A 136 -4.92 22.52 -5.38
CA VAL A 136 -5.18 23.45 -6.49
C VAL A 136 -6.58 24.04 -6.41
N SER A 137 -7.59 23.19 -6.13
CA SER A 137 -8.99 23.63 -6.03
C SER A 137 -9.25 24.51 -4.81
N ALA A 138 -8.55 24.26 -3.70
CA ALA A 138 -8.68 25.01 -2.46
C ALA A 138 -8.25 26.47 -2.60
N VAL A 139 -7.33 26.79 -3.52
CA VAL A 139 -6.95 28.18 -3.85
C VAL A 139 -8.17 29.00 -4.28
N PHE A 140 -9.17 28.39 -4.92
CA PHE A 140 -10.41 29.05 -5.32
C PHE A 140 -11.49 29.05 -4.23
N GLY A 141 -11.35 28.24 -3.18
CA GLY A 141 -12.29 28.18 -2.06
C GLY A 141 -12.12 29.31 -1.05
N GLU A 142 -11.03 30.07 -1.12
CA GLU A 142 -10.74 31.22 -0.26
C GLU A 142 -11.29 32.55 -0.81
N VAL A 143 -12.13 32.48 -1.85
CA VAL A 143 -12.62 33.64 -2.63
C VAL A 143 -13.96 34.11 -2.08
N GLU A 144 -14.01 35.33 -1.54
CA GLU A 144 -15.27 35.99 -1.18
C GLU A 144 -16.06 36.39 -2.46
N GLU A 145 -17.39 36.46 -2.40
CA GLU A 145 -18.24 36.79 -3.57
C GLU A 145 -17.94 38.17 -4.21
N ASN A 146 -17.18 39.05 -3.54
CA ASN A 146 -16.83 40.40 -3.98
C ASN A 146 -15.33 40.61 -4.29
N VAL A 147 -14.64 39.56 -4.71
CA VAL A 147 -13.20 39.62 -5.02
C VAL A 147 -12.90 40.53 -6.23
N SER A 148 -11.91 41.41 -6.07
CA SER A 148 -11.48 42.33 -7.13
C SER A 148 -10.79 41.59 -8.30
N LEU A 149 -10.74 42.22 -9.47
CA LEU A 149 -10.06 41.64 -10.64
C LEU A 149 -8.59 41.31 -10.38
N ASP A 150 -7.89 42.15 -9.61
CA ASP A 150 -6.48 41.95 -9.27
C ASP A 150 -6.28 40.81 -8.27
N GLU A 151 -7.17 40.67 -7.29
CA GLU A 151 -7.19 39.51 -6.39
C GLU A 151 -7.51 38.22 -7.16
N MET A 152 -8.48 38.24 -8.08
CA MET A 152 -8.81 37.09 -8.93
C MET A 152 -7.62 36.64 -9.79
N LYS A 153 -6.87 37.59 -10.36
CA LYS A 153 -5.62 37.29 -11.09
C LYS A 153 -4.56 36.65 -10.18
N ASN A 154 -4.41 37.15 -8.95
CA ASN A 154 -3.47 36.58 -7.98
C ASN A 154 -3.85 35.15 -7.59
N ILE A 155 -5.14 34.89 -7.35
CA ILE A 155 -5.69 33.56 -7.05
C ILE A 155 -5.40 32.59 -8.21
N ILE A 156 -5.68 32.99 -9.46
CA ILE A 156 -5.41 32.16 -10.64
C ILE A 156 -3.90 31.89 -10.79
N ALA A 157 -3.05 32.90 -10.55
CA ALA A 157 -1.61 32.74 -10.59
C ALA A 157 -1.11 31.74 -9.53
N GLN A 158 -1.64 31.82 -8.31
CA GLN A 158 -1.34 30.88 -7.23
C GLN A 158 -1.83 29.45 -7.54
N ALA A 159 -3.01 29.32 -8.14
CA ALA A 159 -3.54 28.02 -8.58
C ALA A 159 -2.66 27.40 -9.67
N ARG A 160 -2.16 28.20 -10.64
CA ARG A 160 -1.20 27.75 -11.65
C ARG A 160 0.13 27.32 -11.05
N GLU A 161 0.66 28.10 -10.10
CA GLU A 161 1.90 27.74 -9.41
C GLU A 161 1.73 26.40 -8.67
N THR A 162 0.61 26.22 -7.98
CA THR A 162 0.27 24.97 -7.27
C THR A 162 0.08 23.81 -8.24
N GLY A 163 -0.66 24.02 -9.34
CA GLY A 163 -0.91 23.02 -10.38
C GLY A 163 0.35 22.55 -11.12
N SER A 164 1.33 23.44 -11.26
CA SER A 164 2.64 23.10 -11.86
C SER A 164 3.44 22.12 -10.99
N LYS A 165 3.24 22.15 -9.67
CA LYS A 165 3.94 21.31 -8.67
C LYS A 165 3.31 19.92 -8.51
N VAL A 166 2.14 19.68 -9.10
CA VAL A 166 1.48 18.37 -9.04
C VAL A 166 2.42 17.29 -9.60
N ASN A 167 2.72 16.28 -8.79
CA ASN A 167 3.61 15.19 -9.14
C ASN A 167 2.80 13.92 -9.43
N VAL A 168 3.02 13.35 -10.62
CA VAL A 168 2.39 12.09 -11.05
C VAL A 168 3.24 10.86 -10.73
N ASP A 169 4.53 11.04 -10.44
CA ASP A 169 5.48 9.95 -10.23
C ASP A 169 5.21 9.16 -8.95
N VAL A 170 4.42 9.73 -8.04
CA VAL A 170 3.96 9.07 -6.81
C VAL A 170 2.92 7.98 -7.08
N LEU A 171 2.31 7.96 -8.27
CA LEU A 171 1.26 7.01 -8.62
C LEU A 171 1.82 5.68 -9.16
N PRO A 172 1.06 4.59 -9.01
CA PRO A 172 1.30 3.34 -9.72
C PRO A 172 1.42 3.58 -11.23
N GLN A 173 2.36 2.88 -11.89
CA GLN A 173 2.62 3.04 -13.32
C GLN A 173 1.37 2.96 -14.21
N SER A 174 0.41 2.11 -13.84
CA SER A 174 -0.84 1.93 -14.57
C SER A 174 -1.81 3.11 -14.47
N LEU A 175 -1.55 4.10 -13.61
CA LEU A 175 -2.36 5.32 -13.45
C LEU A 175 -1.63 6.57 -13.91
N GLN A 176 -0.32 6.50 -14.15
CA GLN A 176 0.51 7.67 -14.47
C GLN A 176 0.08 8.36 -15.78
N LEU A 177 -0.33 7.59 -16.80
CA LEU A 177 -0.74 8.14 -18.09
C LEU A 177 -2.00 9.00 -17.94
N GLU A 178 -3.04 8.46 -17.30
CA GLU A 178 -4.30 9.14 -17.06
C GLU A 178 -4.13 10.34 -16.12
N ALA A 179 -3.28 10.21 -15.09
CA ALA A 179 -2.97 11.30 -14.16
C ALA A 179 -2.18 12.43 -14.82
N GLN A 180 -1.26 12.10 -15.73
CA GLN A 180 -0.53 13.09 -16.51
C GLN A 180 -1.49 13.84 -17.45
N ALA A 181 -2.42 13.13 -18.11
CA ALA A 181 -3.44 13.75 -18.94
C ALA A 181 -4.36 14.69 -18.13
N LEU A 182 -4.77 14.29 -16.92
CA LEU A 182 -5.54 15.14 -16.01
C LEU A 182 -4.75 16.39 -15.59
N LYS A 183 -3.48 16.23 -15.21
CA LYS A 183 -2.59 17.35 -14.84
C LYS A 183 -2.44 18.35 -16.00
N GLU A 184 -2.21 17.86 -17.21
CA GLU A 184 -2.06 18.71 -18.41
C GLU A 184 -3.35 19.46 -18.73
N SER A 185 -4.49 18.77 -18.68
CA SER A 185 -5.79 19.38 -18.92
C SER A 185 -6.17 20.42 -17.87
N MET A 186 -5.94 20.13 -16.58
CA MET A 186 -6.09 21.09 -15.48
C MET A 186 -5.23 22.34 -15.70
N ASN A 187 -3.95 22.18 -16.03
CA ASN A 187 -3.06 23.32 -16.28
C ASN A 187 -3.50 24.15 -17.51
N SER A 188 -4.01 23.49 -18.56
CA SER A 188 -4.59 24.16 -19.72
C SER A 188 -5.82 24.98 -19.34
N PHE A 189 -6.72 24.41 -18.53
CA PHE A 189 -7.90 25.11 -18.03
C PHE A 189 -7.53 26.35 -17.20
N LEU A 190 -6.58 26.22 -16.27
CA LEU A 190 -6.10 27.36 -15.46
C LEU A 190 -5.50 28.49 -16.32
N ILE A 191 -4.80 28.16 -17.42
CA ILE A 191 -4.28 29.15 -18.38
C ILE A 191 -5.45 29.89 -19.06
N LYS A 192 -6.50 29.18 -19.47
CA LYS A 192 -7.66 29.79 -20.11
C LYS A 192 -8.44 30.71 -19.17
N ILE A 193 -8.59 30.33 -17.90
CA ILE A 193 -9.18 31.22 -16.88
C ILE A 193 -8.36 32.51 -16.76
N GLU A 194 -7.02 32.40 -16.73
CA GLU A 194 -6.14 33.57 -16.66
C GLU A 194 -6.28 34.49 -17.87
N ASP A 195 -6.35 33.93 -19.08
CA ASP A 195 -6.49 34.71 -20.32
C ASP A 195 -7.82 35.50 -20.34
N VAL A 196 -8.91 34.89 -19.87
CA VAL A 196 -10.21 35.55 -19.74
C VAL A 196 -10.18 36.61 -18.64
N ALA A 197 -9.63 36.31 -17.46
CA ALA A 197 -9.50 37.28 -16.35
C ALA A 197 -8.58 38.46 -16.70
N ALA A 198 -7.59 38.25 -17.57
CA ALA A 198 -6.72 39.31 -18.08
C ALA A 198 -7.31 40.09 -19.26
N MET A 199 -8.55 39.78 -19.69
CA MET A 199 -9.19 40.34 -20.89
C MET A 199 -8.33 40.17 -22.16
N LYS A 200 -7.46 39.15 -22.20
CA LYS A 200 -6.65 38.82 -23.37
C LYS A 200 -7.48 38.14 -24.46
N THR A 201 -8.62 37.56 -24.08
CA THR A 201 -9.57 36.93 -24.98
C THR A 201 -11.00 37.15 -24.45
N GLU A 202 -11.92 37.49 -25.35
CA GLU A 202 -13.38 37.50 -25.06
C GLU A 202 -14.02 36.16 -25.45
N ASN A 203 -13.23 35.21 -25.94
CA ASN A 203 -13.72 33.94 -26.47
C ASN A 203 -14.01 32.92 -25.36
N MET A 204 -15.21 33.00 -24.80
CA MET A 204 -15.68 32.04 -23.78
C MET A 204 -15.74 30.60 -24.29
N SER A 205 -15.84 30.36 -25.62
CA SER A 205 -15.89 28.99 -26.15
C SER A 205 -14.61 28.19 -25.88
N ASP A 206 -13.46 28.86 -25.84
CA ASP A 206 -12.18 28.19 -25.59
C ASP A 206 -12.02 27.84 -24.10
N LEU A 207 -12.63 28.63 -23.22
CA LEU A 207 -12.69 28.34 -21.79
C LEU A 207 -13.64 27.16 -21.52
N ASP A 208 -14.82 27.17 -22.13
CA ASP A 208 -15.79 26.07 -22.03
C ASP A 208 -15.20 24.75 -22.53
N ALA A 209 -14.52 24.77 -23.69
CA ALA A 209 -13.86 23.58 -24.24
C ALA A 209 -12.73 23.05 -23.32
N ALA A 210 -11.96 23.93 -22.69
CA ALA A 210 -10.92 23.54 -21.74
C ALA A 210 -11.51 22.95 -20.44
N HIS A 211 -12.64 23.49 -19.97
CA HIS A 211 -13.38 22.94 -18.84
C HIS A 211 -13.96 21.55 -19.16
N GLU A 212 -14.55 21.37 -20.35
CA GLU A 212 -15.08 20.08 -20.79
C GLU A 212 -13.98 19.01 -20.92
N ASP A 213 -12.81 19.37 -21.47
CA ASP A 213 -11.66 18.46 -21.52
C ASP A 213 -11.19 18.09 -20.11
N PHE A 214 -11.07 19.06 -19.19
CA PHE A 214 -10.69 18.81 -17.80
C PHE A 214 -11.67 17.84 -17.12
N ALA A 215 -12.98 18.08 -17.22
CA ALA A 215 -14.00 17.20 -16.67
C ALA A 215 -13.96 15.78 -17.29
N ALA A 216 -13.68 15.67 -18.59
CA ALA A 216 -13.53 14.38 -19.26
C ALA A 216 -12.30 13.62 -18.76
N LYS A 217 -11.15 14.29 -18.56
CA LYS A 217 -9.93 13.68 -18.03
C LYS A 217 -10.05 13.31 -16.57
N GLU A 218 -10.74 14.11 -15.77
CA GLU A 218 -11.07 13.79 -14.38
C GLU A 218 -11.87 12.48 -14.31
N GLY A 219 -12.92 12.36 -15.13
CA GLY A 219 -13.73 11.14 -15.22
C GLY A 219 -12.92 9.91 -15.65
N GLN A 220 -12.00 10.07 -16.61
CA GLN A 220 -11.10 9.00 -17.05
C GLN A 220 -10.17 8.53 -15.92
N TYR A 221 -9.53 9.47 -15.22
CA TYR A 221 -8.63 9.16 -14.11
C TYR A 221 -9.38 8.47 -12.96
N PHE A 222 -10.50 9.01 -12.49
CA PHE A 222 -11.25 8.40 -11.38
C PHE A 222 -11.83 7.03 -11.72
N ALA A 223 -12.19 6.78 -12.99
CA ALA A 223 -12.59 5.45 -13.43
C ALA A 223 -11.43 4.45 -13.40
N ALA A 224 -10.24 4.87 -13.86
CA ALA A 224 -9.02 4.05 -13.84
C ALA A 224 -8.57 3.76 -12.41
N GLU A 225 -8.52 4.78 -11.55
CA GLU A 225 -8.19 4.66 -10.13
C GLU A 225 -9.14 3.69 -9.42
N LYS A 226 -10.45 3.86 -9.61
CA LYS A 226 -11.45 2.96 -9.02
C LYS A 226 -11.20 1.50 -9.45
N LYS A 227 -10.94 1.27 -10.74
CA LYS A 227 -10.62 -0.06 -11.26
C LYS A 227 -9.34 -0.62 -10.64
N TYR A 228 -8.33 0.21 -10.44
CA TYR A 228 -7.06 -0.17 -9.85
C TYR A 228 -7.22 -0.60 -8.38
N ILE A 229 -7.89 0.21 -7.55
CA ILE A 229 -8.12 -0.12 -6.13
C ILE A 229 -8.98 -1.39 -6.02
N PHE A 230 -9.99 -1.59 -6.88
CA PHE A 230 -10.75 -2.86 -6.91
C PHE A 230 -9.94 -4.08 -7.38
N GLY A 231 -8.85 -3.85 -8.10
CA GLY A 231 -7.97 -4.90 -8.60
C GLY A 231 -6.80 -5.23 -7.67
N MET A 232 -6.65 -4.52 -6.55
CA MET A 232 -5.66 -4.85 -5.51
C MET A 232 -5.91 -6.27 -4.99
N GLU A 233 -4.82 -6.99 -4.67
CA GLU A 233 -4.88 -8.41 -4.41
C GLU A 233 -5.59 -8.68 -3.08
N ASN A 234 -6.43 -9.72 -3.01
CA ASN A 234 -6.96 -10.11 -1.71
C ASN A 234 -5.87 -10.83 -0.90
N LEU A 235 -5.23 -10.08 -0.01
CA LEU A 235 -4.19 -10.56 0.89
C LEU A 235 -4.66 -11.64 1.88
N ASP A 236 -5.97 -11.78 2.12
CA ASP A 236 -6.53 -12.83 3.00
C ASP A 236 -6.11 -14.23 2.56
N THR A 237 -5.99 -14.46 1.25
CA THR A 237 -5.64 -15.79 0.73
C THR A 237 -4.23 -16.17 1.16
N ILE A 238 -3.28 -15.23 1.05
CA ILE A 238 -1.87 -15.44 1.42
C ILE A 238 -1.76 -15.55 2.94
N GLU A 239 -2.47 -14.70 3.67
CA GLU A 239 -2.49 -14.73 5.14
C GLU A 239 -3.00 -16.07 5.67
N ASN A 240 -4.09 -16.60 5.10
CA ASN A 240 -4.63 -17.92 5.43
C ASN A 240 -3.66 -19.06 5.10
N MET A 241 -2.92 -18.97 3.98
CA MET A 241 -1.88 -19.94 3.65
C MET A 241 -0.77 -19.95 4.69
N ILE A 242 -0.30 -18.76 5.11
CA ILE A 242 0.70 -18.63 6.17
C ILE A 242 0.18 -19.21 7.49
N PHE A 243 -1.04 -18.87 7.91
CA PHE A 243 -1.62 -19.42 9.14
C PHE A 243 -1.72 -20.95 9.12
N SER A 244 -2.20 -21.52 8.01
CA SER A 244 -2.29 -22.98 7.85
C SER A 244 -0.91 -23.64 7.95
N ASP A 245 0.11 -23.03 7.36
CA ASP A 245 1.48 -23.55 7.41
C ASP A 245 2.10 -23.42 8.79
N LEU A 246 1.92 -22.29 9.47
CA LEU A 246 2.37 -22.11 10.85
C LEU A 246 1.70 -23.10 11.80
N GLU A 247 0.40 -23.35 11.63
CA GLU A 247 -0.32 -24.36 12.39
C GLU A 247 0.26 -25.77 12.12
N ARG A 248 0.49 -26.13 10.86
CA ARG A 248 1.13 -27.39 10.48
C ARG A 248 2.51 -27.55 11.13
N LEU A 249 3.36 -26.52 11.05
CA LEU A 249 4.71 -26.53 11.63
C LEU A 249 4.67 -26.60 13.16
N SER A 250 3.72 -25.91 13.82
CA SER A 250 3.55 -25.95 15.28
C SER A 250 3.18 -27.34 15.81
N ARG A 251 2.51 -28.15 14.97
CA ARG A 251 2.06 -29.51 15.28
C ARG A 251 3.10 -30.59 15.00
N VAL A 252 4.26 -30.24 14.42
CA VAL A 252 5.38 -31.17 14.20
C VAL A 252 5.89 -31.66 15.56
N LYS A 253 5.35 -32.81 15.99
CA LYS A 253 5.81 -33.59 17.14
C LYS A 253 6.38 -34.88 16.59
N PHE A 254 7.67 -35.13 16.80
CA PHE A 254 8.16 -36.50 16.79
C PHE A 254 7.64 -37.17 18.06
N SER A 255 6.44 -37.74 18.01
CA SER A 255 5.87 -38.52 19.10
C SER A 255 6.19 -39.99 18.89
N ILE A 256 6.77 -40.63 19.91
CA ILE A 256 6.75 -42.08 20.04
C ILE A 256 5.28 -42.46 20.28
N LYS A 257 4.66 -43.17 19.35
CA LYS A 257 3.59 -44.12 19.69
C LYS A 257 4.17 -45.52 19.56
#